data_AF-A0A7S0QJZ5-F1
#
_entry.id   AF-A0A7S0QJZ5-F1
#
_cell.length_a   1.000
_cell.length_b   1.000
_cell.length_c   1.000
_cell.angle_alpha   90.00
_cell.angle_beta   90.00
_cell.angle_gamma   90.00
#
_symmetry.space_group_name_H-M   'P 1'
#
loop_
_entity.id
_entity.type
_entity.pdbx_description
1 polymer ?
#
loop_
_entity_poly.entity_id
_entity_poly.type
_entity_poly.pdbx_seq_one_letter_code
_entity_poly.pdbx_strand_id
1 'polypeptide(L)'
;AMAVVSSQDSNQHAKEAVAQSQPNGTAAEDKEINENETPDGPDAAMWQGWHVSTLYCIGVLLMFPFAILFLLLCFKSDPAAVDTFNGGEELPTLQWRLVQMSFLTCLFLDFISWLWTVDCEKSRLLYFVVIINGLPSVTYGLLAFGYAPILLDAHGRRLVLIRYVQWLFTTPSMLYLYSIVSYISSRELVTAMILETVVIITGLVASLLPFPAFLPFLAVSFGAFYAVMATLHRMLTRAICQVSPDDDRYRRALAGARLFMTLTWVAIPCVWVLACAHAIPPLLEETLYQFFDFATKAGLSCMILHSSIQTHSARQAADLRAALLDARQRTIDALRDAAVAKERFFAAVSHELRTPLNGIIGLADGLIAGS
;
A
#
# COMPACT_ATOMS: atom_id res chain seq x y z
N ALA A 1 -36.85 -33.39 62.79
CA ALA A 1 -35.51 -33.83 62.39
C ALA A 1 -35.63 -34.77 61.20
N MET A 2 -34.84 -34.49 60.14
CA MET A 2 -34.42 -35.39 59.04
C MET A 2 -35.51 -35.96 58.10
N ALA A 3 -35.53 -35.65 56.79
CA ALA A 3 -34.62 -36.08 55.70
C ALA A 3 -34.79 -37.61 55.41
N VAL A 4 -34.80 -38.17 54.18
CA VAL A 4 -34.16 -37.78 52.90
C VAL A 4 -34.50 -38.84 51.79
N VAL A 5 -34.22 -38.54 50.50
CA VAL A 5 -34.24 -39.36 49.24
C VAL A 5 -35.63 -39.81 48.70
N SER A 6 -35.98 -39.76 47.40
CA SER A 6 -35.13 -39.82 46.19
C SER A 6 -35.77 -39.21 44.94
N SER A 7 -35.04 -38.25 44.37
CA SER A 7 -35.27 -37.42 43.20
C SER A 7 -34.56 -37.94 41.93
N GLN A 8 -34.50 -39.27 41.72
CA GLN A 8 -33.67 -39.84 40.65
C GLN A 8 -34.35 -40.12 39.31
N ASP A 9 -35.69 -40.26 39.24
CA ASP A 9 -36.35 -40.65 37.97
C ASP A 9 -36.73 -39.48 37.05
N SER A 10 -36.87 -38.26 37.59
CA SER A 10 -37.26 -37.09 36.79
C SER A 10 -36.11 -36.44 35.99
N ASN A 11 -34.87 -36.89 36.19
CA ASN A 11 -33.68 -36.31 35.54
C ASN A 11 -33.24 -37.04 34.26
N GLN A 12 -33.90 -38.16 33.92
CA GLN A 12 -33.57 -38.96 32.74
C GLN A 12 -34.42 -38.56 31.51
N HIS A 13 -35.69 -38.21 31.71
CA HIS A 13 -36.54 -37.69 30.62
C HIS A 13 -36.23 -36.24 30.22
N ALA A 14 -35.57 -35.45 31.07
CA ALA A 14 -35.13 -34.10 30.73
C ALA A 14 -33.88 -34.06 29.82
N LYS A 15 -33.09 -35.14 29.77
CA LYS A 15 -31.86 -35.19 28.94
C LYS A 15 -32.11 -35.57 27.48
N GLU A 16 -33.22 -36.24 27.17
CA GLU A 16 -33.55 -36.64 25.79
C GLU A 16 -34.36 -35.56 25.04
N ALA A 17 -35.11 -34.70 25.73
CA ALA A 17 -35.86 -33.61 25.10
C ALA A 17 -35.02 -32.38 24.72
N VAL A 18 -33.79 -32.25 25.27
CA VAL A 18 -32.87 -31.14 24.98
C VAL A 18 -32.00 -31.41 23.74
N ALA A 19 -31.99 -32.65 23.21
CA ALA A 19 -31.14 -33.03 22.08
C ALA A 19 -31.76 -32.78 20.68
N GLN A 20 -33.00 -32.29 20.56
CA GLN A 20 -33.71 -32.25 19.26
C GLN A 20 -34.35 -30.90 18.88
N SER A 21 -33.96 -29.77 19.48
CA SER A 21 -34.42 -28.45 19.02
C SER A 21 -33.35 -27.37 19.09
N GLN A 22 -32.30 -27.52 18.28
CA GLN A 22 -31.49 -26.38 17.84
C GLN A 22 -31.98 -25.93 16.45
N PRO A 23 -32.33 -24.64 16.25
CA PRO A 23 -32.49 -24.09 14.91
C PRO A 23 -31.11 -23.98 14.25
N ASN A 24 -31.01 -24.41 13.00
CA ASN A 24 -29.85 -24.28 12.12
C ASN A 24 -29.38 -22.80 12.05
N GLY A 25 -28.49 -22.44 12.98
CA GLY A 25 -27.60 -21.29 12.86
C GLY A 25 -26.32 -21.77 12.20
N THR A 26 -26.00 -21.23 11.03
CA THR A 26 -24.69 -21.34 10.41
C THR A 26 -23.64 -20.91 11.43
N ALA A 27 -22.89 -21.90 11.93
CA ALA A 27 -21.73 -21.71 12.76
C ALA A 27 -20.74 -20.81 12.01
N ALA A 28 -20.62 -19.56 12.44
CA ALA A 28 -19.39 -18.83 12.28
C ALA A 28 -18.36 -19.61 13.10
N GLU A 29 -17.50 -20.36 12.40
CA GLU A 29 -16.26 -20.82 12.99
C GLU A 29 -15.55 -19.58 13.52
N ASP A 30 -15.44 -19.48 14.84
CA ASP A 30 -14.38 -18.73 15.49
C ASP A 30 -13.06 -19.34 15.00
N LYS A 31 -12.60 -18.85 13.85
CA LYS A 31 -11.19 -18.94 13.46
C LYS A 31 -10.43 -18.14 14.51
N GLU A 32 -10.00 -18.83 15.56
CA GLU A 32 -8.72 -18.54 16.19
C GLU A 32 -7.74 -18.24 15.04
N ILE A 33 -7.35 -16.97 14.90
CA ILE A 33 -6.29 -16.58 14.01
C ILE A 33 -5.06 -17.25 14.60
N ASN A 34 -4.76 -18.45 14.12
CA ASN A 34 -3.52 -19.12 14.38
C ASN A 34 -2.43 -18.19 13.81
N GLU A 35 -1.72 -17.47 14.69
CA GLU A 35 -0.62 -16.55 14.33
C GLU A 35 0.49 -17.26 13.51
N ASN A 36 0.41 -18.58 13.33
CA ASN A 36 1.29 -19.41 12.53
C ASN A 36 0.82 -19.67 11.08
N GLU A 37 -0.33 -19.16 10.64
CA GLU A 37 -0.79 -19.31 9.24
C GLU A 37 -0.78 -17.98 8.46
N THR A 38 0.34 -17.25 8.54
CA THR A 38 0.75 -16.43 7.39
C THR A 38 1.33 -17.37 6.32
N PRO A 39 0.92 -17.28 5.04
CA PRO A 39 1.44 -18.17 3.98
C PRO A 39 2.96 -18.08 3.76
N ASP A 40 3.61 -17.08 4.35
CA ASP A 40 5.04 -16.84 4.31
C ASP A 40 5.57 -16.88 5.76
N GLY A 41 6.53 -17.78 6.03
CA GLY A 41 7.09 -18.02 7.36
C GLY A 41 7.94 -16.86 7.93
N PRO A 42 8.71 -17.09 9.03
CA PRO A 42 9.51 -16.07 9.73
C PRO A 42 10.51 -15.29 8.84
N ASP A 43 10.79 -15.79 7.63
CA ASP A 43 11.71 -15.20 6.67
C ASP A 43 11.21 -13.88 6.05
N ALA A 44 9.89 -13.69 5.84
CA ALA A 44 9.35 -12.46 5.26
C ALA A 44 9.51 -11.25 6.21
N ALA A 45 9.32 -11.49 7.51
CA ALA A 45 9.48 -10.47 8.55
C ALA A 45 10.95 -10.01 8.69
N MET A 46 11.92 -10.90 8.44
CA MET A 46 13.34 -10.58 8.62
C MET A 46 13.83 -9.44 7.73
N TRP A 47 13.46 -9.43 6.44
CA TRP A 47 13.95 -8.42 5.49
C TRP A 47 13.08 -7.17 5.41
N GLN A 48 11.87 -7.20 5.94
CA GLN A 48 10.93 -6.06 5.94
C GLN A 48 10.93 -5.29 7.28
N GLY A 49 11.73 -5.75 8.25
CA GLY A 49 11.92 -5.08 9.54
C GLY A 49 12.56 -3.70 9.39
N TRP A 50 12.26 -2.82 10.36
CA TRP A 50 12.73 -1.42 10.37
C TRP A 50 14.24 -1.29 10.20
N HIS A 51 15.01 -2.10 10.93
CA HIS A 51 16.47 -2.05 10.91
C HIS A 51 17.03 -2.37 9.51
N VAL A 52 16.46 -3.37 8.83
CA VAL A 52 16.91 -3.75 7.49
C VAL A 52 16.57 -2.67 6.46
N SER A 53 15.36 -2.10 6.53
CA SER A 53 14.95 -0.99 5.68
C SER A 53 15.86 0.24 5.86
N THR A 54 16.19 0.60 7.10
CA THR A 54 17.10 1.71 7.40
C THR A 54 18.52 1.43 6.89
N LEU A 55 19.06 0.23 7.13
CA LEU A 55 20.39 -0.15 6.64
C LEU A 55 20.45 -0.13 5.12
N TYR A 56 19.42 -0.63 4.43
CA TYR A 56 19.33 -0.57 2.97
C TYR A 56 19.40 0.87 2.47
N CYS A 57 18.59 1.75 3.04
CA CYS A 57 18.52 3.16 2.65
C CYS A 57 19.82 3.92 2.95
N ILE A 58 20.47 3.67 4.09
CA ILE A 58 21.81 4.19 4.38
C ILE A 58 22.80 3.71 3.32
N GLY A 59 22.76 2.42 2.97
CA GLY A 59 23.56 1.86 1.89
C GLY A 59 23.37 2.61 0.57
N VAL A 60 22.12 2.86 0.17
CA VAL A 60 21.80 3.66 -1.04
C VAL A 60 22.37 5.08 -0.93
N LEU A 61 22.15 5.77 0.18
CA LEU A 61 22.60 7.15 0.39
C LEU A 61 24.13 7.28 0.45
N LEU A 62 24.85 6.22 0.84
CA LEU A 62 26.31 6.18 0.79
C LEU A 62 26.80 5.83 -0.62
N MET A 63 26.29 4.76 -1.23
CA MET A 63 26.78 4.25 -2.51
C MET A 63 26.45 5.17 -3.69
N PHE A 64 25.30 5.85 -3.68
CA PHE A 64 24.87 6.68 -4.80
C PHE A 64 25.81 7.88 -5.06
N PRO A 65 26.22 8.68 -4.05
CA PRO A 65 27.24 9.71 -4.24
C PRO A 65 28.58 9.16 -4.73
N PHE A 66 29.03 7.99 -4.24
CA PHE A 66 30.25 7.35 -4.76
C PHE A 66 30.10 6.94 -6.22
N ALA A 67 28.96 6.40 -6.63
CA ALA A 67 28.69 6.05 -8.02
C ALA A 67 28.66 7.29 -8.94
N ILE A 68 28.06 8.40 -8.49
CA ILE A 68 28.12 9.69 -9.18
C ILE A 68 29.56 10.17 -9.29
N LEU A 69 30.30 10.20 -8.18
CA LEU A 69 31.68 10.67 -8.17
C LEU A 69 32.56 9.85 -9.11
N PHE A 70 32.44 8.52 -9.07
CA PHE A 70 33.13 7.62 -9.99
C PHE A 70 32.80 7.97 -11.44
N LEU A 71 31.52 8.14 -11.76
CA LEU A 71 31.07 8.50 -13.10
C LEU A 71 31.66 9.86 -13.56
N LEU A 72 31.66 10.87 -12.69
CA LEU A 72 32.22 12.20 -12.99
C LEU A 72 33.74 12.20 -13.15
N LEU A 73 34.45 11.31 -12.46
CA LEU A 73 35.91 11.18 -12.56
C LEU A 73 36.35 10.36 -13.78
N CYS A 74 35.59 9.32 -14.14
CA CYS A 74 35.97 8.37 -15.18
C CYS A 74 35.48 8.77 -16.58
N PHE A 75 34.41 9.55 -16.69
CA PHE A 75 33.81 9.90 -17.98
C PHE A 75 33.78 11.41 -18.20
N LYS A 76 34.12 11.83 -19.41
CA LYS A 76 33.97 13.20 -19.90
C LYS A 76 32.95 13.21 -21.03
N SER A 77 32.22 14.31 -21.19
CA SER A 77 31.29 14.46 -22.30
C SER A 77 32.01 14.31 -23.63
N ASP A 78 31.40 13.55 -24.53
CA ASP A 78 31.83 13.46 -25.91
C ASP A 78 31.46 14.78 -26.62
N PRO A 79 32.43 15.53 -27.20
CA PRO A 79 32.13 16.74 -27.94
C PRO A 79 31.07 16.51 -29.00
N ALA A 80 31.08 15.36 -29.69
CA ALA A 80 30.08 15.04 -30.70
C ALA A 80 28.69 14.78 -30.11
N ALA A 81 28.57 14.28 -28.87
CA ALA A 81 27.29 14.12 -28.17
C ALA A 81 26.70 15.45 -27.68
N VAL A 82 27.60 16.39 -27.34
CA VAL A 82 27.24 17.76 -26.98
C VAL A 82 26.94 18.58 -28.24
N ASP A 83 27.67 18.35 -29.32
CA ASP A 83 27.53 19.00 -30.62
C ASP A 83 26.45 18.38 -31.51
N THR A 84 25.92 17.18 -31.21
CA THR A 84 24.70 16.68 -31.89
C THR A 84 23.46 17.50 -31.53
N PHE A 85 23.55 18.35 -30.51
CA PHE A 85 22.62 19.47 -30.34
C PHE A 85 22.83 20.54 -31.45
N ASN A 86 24.06 20.79 -31.87
CA ASN A 86 24.43 21.77 -32.92
C ASN A 86 24.07 21.34 -34.36
N GLY A 87 23.19 20.35 -34.53
CA GLY A 87 22.33 20.22 -35.72
C GLY A 87 21.19 21.25 -35.77
N GLY A 88 21.10 22.12 -34.75
CA GLY A 88 20.12 23.22 -34.63
C GLY A 88 19.16 23.11 -33.45
N GLU A 89 19.24 22.06 -32.61
CA GLU A 89 18.41 21.89 -31.41
C GLU A 89 19.28 22.09 -30.15
N GLU A 90 19.01 23.07 -29.30
CA GLU A 90 19.81 23.29 -28.07
C GLU A 90 19.65 22.16 -27.03
N LEU A 91 20.65 21.98 -26.14
CA LEU A 91 20.54 21.11 -24.95
C LEU A 91 19.24 21.42 -24.19
N PRO A 92 18.42 20.42 -23.77
CA PRO A 92 17.15 20.63 -23.10
C PRO A 92 17.37 20.95 -21.62
N THR A 93 18.33 21.82 -21.33
CA THR A 93 18.67 22.30 -19.98
C THR A 93 17.45 22.86 -19.26
N LEU A 94 16.57 23.57 -19.98
CA LEU A 94 15.30 24.03 -19.43
C LEU A 94 14.39 22.86 -19.02
N GLN A 95 14.25 21.83 -19.85
CA GLN A 95 13.44 20.65 -19.51
C GLN A 95 13.99 19.93 -18.28
N TRP A 96 15.32 19.72 -18.22
CA TRP A 96 15.99 19.15 -17.05
C TRP A 96 15.77 19.96 -15.78
N ARG A 97 15.82 21.30 -15.85
CA ARG A 97 15.51 22.18 -14.71
C ARG A 97 14.06 22.03 -14.26
N LEU A 98 13.11 21.99 -15.19
CA LEU A 98 11.69 21.86 -14.85
C LEU A 98 11.41 20.53 -14.16
N VAL A 99 12.00 19.43 -14.64
CA VAL A 99 11.86 18.11 -14.03
C VAL A 99 12.56 18.05 -12.68
N GLN A 100 13.75 18.63 -12.55
CA GLN A 100 14.44 18.76 -11.28
C GLN A 100 13.57 19.49 -10.24
N MET A 101 12.98 20.62 -10.59
CA MET A 101 12.09 21.38 -9.70
C MET A 101 10.83 20.59 -9.33
N SER A 102 10.32 19.79 -10.26
CA SER A 102 9.18 18.90 -10.01
C SER A 102 9.55 17.82 -8.97
N PHE A 103 10.72 17.20 -9.10
CA PHE A 103 11.22 16.24 -8.10
C PHE A 103 11.53 16.89 -6.75
N LEU A 104 12.13 18.09 -6.73
CA LEU A 104 12.35 18.84 -5.49
C LEU A 104 11.03 19.17 -4.77
N THR A 105 9.98 19.48 -5.54
CA THR A 105 8.65 19.73 -4.99
C THR A 105 8.07 18.45 -4.37
N CYS A 106 8.13 17.32 -5.09
CA CYS A 106 7.71 16.02 -4.54
C CYS A 106 8.52 15.64 -3.29
N LEU A 107 9.84 15.80 -3.32
CA LEU A 107 10.74 15.55 -2.20
C LEU A 107 10.36 16.38 -0.97
N PHE A 108 10.07 17.67 -1.17
CA PHE A 108 9.66 18.56 -0.09
C PHE A 108 8.35 18.10 0.56
N LEU A 109 7.36 17.73 -0.26
CA LEU A 109 6.07 17.22 0.23
C LEU A 109 6.22 15.88 0.96
N ASP A 110 7.03 14.98 0.43
CA ASP A 110 7.30 13.67 1.04
C ASP A 110 8.06 13.83 2.36
N PHE A 111 9.02 14.74 2.42
CA PHE A 111 9.80 15.02 3.63
C PHE A 111 8.93 15.64 4.73
N ILE A 112 8.05 16.60 4.41
CA ILE A 112 7.05 17.10 5.36
C ILE A 112 6.15 15.95 5.81
N SER A 113 5.64 15.15 4.89
CA SER A 113 4.75 14.04 5.25
C SER A 113 5.45 13.03 6.18
N TRP A 114 6.74 12.80 5.99
CA TRP A 114 7.57 11.97 6.85
C TRP A 114 7.83 12.59 8.24
N LEU A 115 8.08 13.90 8.32
CA LEU A 115 8.28 14.59 9.60
C LEU A 115 7.03 14.57 10.49
N TRP A 116 5.84 14.65 9.89
CA TRP A 116 4.57 14.73 10.61
C TRP A 116 3.83 13.39 10.76
N THR A 117 4.33 12.29 10.18
CA THR A 117 3.69 10.99 10.36
C THR A 117 3.97 10.44 11.76
N VAL A 118 2.89 10.01 12.44
CA VAL A 118 2.96 9.36 13.76
C VAL A 118 3.01 7.83 13.61
N ASP A 119 2.54 7.33 12.47
CA ASP A 119 2.49 5.90 12.18
C ASP A 119 3.87 5.38 11.74
N CYS A 120 4.39 4.42 12.50
CA CYS A 120 5.68 3.80 12.26
C CYS A 120 5.73 3.16 10.86
N GLU A 121 4.78 2.29 10.51
CA GLU A 121 4.83 1.57 9.24
C GLU A 121 4.76 2.52 8.05
N LYS A 122 3.94 3.57 8.17
CA LYS A 122 3.86 4.63 7.16
C LYS A 122 5.12 5.47 7.09
N SER A 123 5.77 5.75 8.22
CA SER A 123 7.06 6.44 8.25
C SER A 123 8.11 5.68 7.45
N ARG A 124 8.11 4.34 7.53
CA ARG A 124 8.98 3.49 6.71
C ARG A 124 8.69 3.65 5.21
N LEU A 125 7.42 3.68 4.79
CA LEU A 125 7.07 3.92 3.37
C LEU A 125 7.49 5.32 2.89
N LEU A 126 7.25 6.34 3.72
CA LEU A 126 7.58 7.74 3.42
C LEU A 126 9.09 7.96 3.31
N TYR A 127 9.87 7.29 4.16
CA TYR A 127 11.32 7.31 4.12
C TYR A 127 11.88 6.82 2.76
N PHE A 128 11.30 5.77 2.18
CA PHE A 128 11.68 5.29 0.84
C PHE A 128 11.35 6.29 -0.26
N VAL A 129 10.16 6.91 -0.26
CA VAL A 129 9.81 7.88 -1.32
C VAL A 129 10.65 9.15 -1.25
N VAL A 130 11.06 9.60 -0.06
CA VAL A 130 12.03 10.69 0.10
C VAL A 130 13.34 10.35 -0.64
N ILE A 131 13.85 9.13 -0.49
CA ILE A 131 15.07 8.70 -1.20
C ILE A 131 14.81 8.56 -2.70
N ILE A 132 13.72 7.90 -3.09
CA ILE A 132 13.36 7.65 -4.50
C ILE A 132 13.18 8.95 -5.29
N ASN A 133 12.66 10.02 -4.68
CA ASN A 133 12.53 11.34 -5.31
C ASN A 133 13.76 12.24 -5.11
N GLY A 134 14.53 12.04 -4.04
CA GLY A 134 15.77 12.75 -3.77
C GLY A 134 16.86 12.44 -4.80
N LEU A 135 17.03 11.17 -5.16
CA LEU A 135 18.04 10.73 -6.13
C LEU A 135 17.88 11.42 -7.52
N PRO A 136 16.69 11.40 -8.15
CA PRO A 136 16.42 12.15 -9.38
C PRO A 136 16.61 13.67 -9.24
N SER A 137 16.28 14.26 -8.09
CA SER A 137 16.52 15.69 -7.84
C SER A 137 18.00 16.05 -7.99
N VAL A 138 18.89 15.15 -7.59
CA VAL A 138 20.35 15.32 -7.73
C VAL A 138 20.79 15.10 -9.17
N THR A 139 20.37 14.01 -9.82
CA THR A 139 20.81 13.68 -11.19
C THR A 139 20.32 14.67 -12.24
N TYR A 140 19.04 15.06 -12.20
CA TYR A 140 18.51 16.09 -13.09
C TYR A 140 19.14 17.45 -12.81
N GLY A 141 19.53 17.74 -11.56
CA GLY A 141 20.33 18.91 -11.23
C GLY A 141 21.70 18.88 -11.90
N LEU A 142 22.42 17.77 -11.78
CA LEU A 142 23.74 17.61 -12.42
C LEU A 142 23.66 17.72 -13.95
N LEU A 143 22.58 17.22 -14.57
CA LEU A 143 22.30 17.42 -15.99
C LEU A 143 22.00 18.89 -16.31
N ALA A 144 21.09 19.52 -15.57
CA ALA A 144 20.66 20.90 -15.76
C ALA A 144 21.78 21.95 -15.63
N PHE A 145 22.78 21.68 -14.77
CA PHE A 145 23.96 22.53 -14.59
C PHE A 145 25.14 22.14 -15.50
N GLY A 146 25.01 21.08 -16.30
CA GLY A 146 26.03 20.65 -17.26
C GLY A 146 27.23 19.94 -16.63
N TYR A 147 27.10 19.41 -15.41
CA TYR A 147 28.15 18.63 -14.75
C TYR A 147 28.13 17.16 -15.15
N ALA A 148 26.98 16.62 -15.54
CA ALA A 148 26.86 15.22 -15.92
C ALA A 148 27.42 14.96 -17.33
N PRO A 149 28.27 13.93 -17.52
CA PRO A 149 28.81 13.58 -18.83
C PRO A 149 27.73 12.99 -19.74
N ILE A 150 27.76 13.41 -21.00
CA ILE A 150 26.91 12.89 -22.07
C ILE A 150 27.80 12.23 -23.10
N LEU A 151 27.55 10.95 -23.40
CA LEU A 151 28.33 10.15 -24.34
C LEU A 151 27.51 9.85 -25.60
N LEU A 152 28.16 9.27 -26.61
CA LEU A 152 27.48 8.56 -27.69
C LEU A 152 27.46 7.06 -27.39
N ASP A 153 26.34 6.42 -27.74
CA ASP A 153 26.18 4.97 -27.74
C ASP A 153 26.74 4.37 -29.06
N ALA A 154 26.77 3.05 -29.17
CA ALA A 154 27.31 2.37 -30.36
C ALA A 154 26.52 2.62 -31.65
N HIS A 155 25.34 3.24 -31.55
CA HIS A 155 24.44 3.56 -32.64
C HIS A 155 24.42 5.07 -32.94
N GLY A 156 25.33 5.85 -32.34
CA GLY A 156 25.40 7.30 -32.51
C GLY A 156 24.28 8.06 -31.82
N ARG A 157 23.54 7.44 -30.90
CA ARG A 157 22.52 8.07 -30.07
C ARG A 157 23.13 8.52 -28.75
N ARG A 158 22.59 9.58 -28.16
CA ARG A 158 23.08 10.13 -26.89
C ARG A 158 22.85 9.16 -25.74
N LEU A 159 23.89 8.93 -24.95
CA LEU A 159 23.87 8.09 -23.77
C LEU A 159 24.06 8.93 -22.51
N VAL A 160 22.97 9.08 -21.75
CA VAL A 160 22.95 9.81 -20.48
C VAL A 160 23.24 8.83 -19.34
N LEU A 161 24.53 8.55 -19.07
CA LEU A 161 24.96 7.53 -18.11
C LEU A 161 24.43 7.75 -16.69
N ILE A 162 24.33 9.01 -16.25
CA ILE A 162 23.87 9.34 -14.90
C ILE A 162 22.43 8.83 -14.63
N ARG A 163 21.62 8.67 -15.68
CA ARG A 163 20.26 8.10 -15.60
C ARG A 163 20.30 6.60 -15.28
N TYR A 164 21.24 5.86 -15.85
CA TYR A 164 21.43 4.44 -15.52
C TYR A 164 21.90 4.26 -14.07
N VAL A 165 22.79 5.15 -13.58
CA VAL A 165 23.17 5.17 -12.16
C VAL A 165 21.94 5.46 -11.29
N GLN A 166 21.13 6.46 -11.62
CA GLN A 166 19.88 6.74 -10.90
C GLN A 166 18.95 5.52 -10.86
N TRP A 167 18.69 4.88 -12.01
CA TRP A 167 17.79 3.74 -12.10
C TRP A 167 18.30 2.54 -11.30
N LEU A 168 19.61 2.27 -11.33
CA LEU A 168 20.24 1.20 -10.56
C LEU A 168 19.94 1.26 -9.05
N PHE A 169 19.72 2.45 -8.49
CA PHE A 169 19.34 2.62 -7.08
C PHE A 169 17.84 2.82 -6.89
N THR A 170 17.18 3.60 -7.75
CA THR A 170 15.77 3.96 -7.57
C THR A 170 14.84 2.79 -7.86
N THR A 171 15.08 1.97 -8.89
CA THR A 171 14.14 0.90 -9.26
C THR A 171 14.16 -0.28 -8.26
N PRO A 172 15.31 -0.75 -7.72
CA PRO A 172 15.29 -1.73 -6.65
C PRO A 172 14.68 -1.16 -5.36
N SER A 173 14.89 0.12 -5.07
CA SER A 173 14.27 0.80 -3.91
C SER A 173 12.75 0.81 -4.03
N MET A 174 12.22 1.02 -5.25
CA MET A 174 10.78 0.94 -5.51
C MET A 174 10.24 -0.48 -5.34
N LEU A 175 10.95 -1.51 -5.81
CA LEU A 175 10.57 -2.91 -5.58
C LEU A 175 10.57 -3.25 -4.09
N TYR A 176 11.57 -2.77 -3.34
CA TYR A 176 11.58 -2.92 -1.89
C TYR A 176 10.35 -2.22 -1.26
N LEU A 177 10.06 -0.98 -1.65
CA LEU A 177 8.87 -0.27 -1.18
C LEU A 177 7.57 -1.03 -1.45
N TYR A 178 7.39 -1.58 -2.65
CA TYR A 178 6.21 -2.40 -2.96
C TYR A 178 6.15 -3.68 -2.13
N SER A 179 7.29 -4.23 -1.72
CA SER A 179 7.32 -5.45 -0.90
C SER A 179 6.76 -5.21 0.49
N ILE A 180 6.98 -4.01 1.04
CA ILE A 180 6.41 -3.59 2.32
C ILE A 180 4.88 -3.51 2.20
N VAL A 181 4.36 -3.03 1.06
CA VAL A 181 2.91 -2.90 0.83
C VAL A 181 2.24 -4.24 0.54
N SER A 182 2.96 -5.22 -0.01
CA SER A 182 2.40 -6.49 -0.50
C SER A 182 2.79 -7.72 0.32
N TYR A 183 3.64 -7.55 1.35
CA TYR A 183 4.14 -8.59 2.25
C TYR A 183 4.63 -9.86 1.54
N ILE A 184 5.42 -9.70 0.48
CA ILE A 184 6.00 -10.85 -0.24
C ILE A 184 7.18 -11.48 0.52
N SER A 185 7.52 -12.71 0.18
CA SER A 185 8.71 -13.39 0.72
C SER A 185 10.02 -12.64 0.39
N SER A 186 10.96 -12.69 1.33
CA SER A 186 12.27 -12.03 1.20
C SER A 186 13.09 -12.54 0.02
N ARG A 187 12.99 -13.84 -0.27
CA ARG A 187 13.68 -14.45 -1.42
C ARG A 187 13.15 -13.88 -2.74
N GLU A 188 11.85 -13.70 -2.84
CA GLU A 188 11.21 -13.13 -4.03
C GLU A 188 11.62 -11.66 -4.21
N LEU A 189 11.65 -10.88 -3.13
CA LEU A 189 12.15 -9.49 -3.16
C LEU A 189 13.60 -9.41 -3.64
N VAL A 190 14.52 -10.14 -2.99
CA VAL A 190 15.96 -10.09 -3.34
C VAL A 190 16.17 -10.55 -4.79
N THR A 191 15.46 -11.59 -5.23
CA THR A 191 15.52 -12.05 -6.62
C THR A 191 15.05 -10.96 -7.58
N ALA A 192 13.94 -10.27 -7.29
CA ALA A 192 13.43 -9.19 -8.12
C ALA A 192 14.41 -8.01 -8.20
N MET A 193 15.04 -7.63 -7.08
CA MET A 193 16.04 -6.55 -7.05
C MET A 193 17.31 -6.89 -7.83
N ILE A 194 17.77 -8.16 -7.77
CA ILE A 194 18.91 -8.63 -8.56
C ILE A 194 18.55 -8.63 -10.05
N LEU A 195 17.39 -9.17 -10.41
CA LEU A 195 16.92 -9.18 -11.80
C LEU A 195 16.78 -7.74 -12.34
N GLU A 196 16.27 -6.82 -11.54
CA GLU A 196 16.19 -5.41 -11.90
C GLU A 196 17.57 -4.80 -12.14
N THR A 197 18.54 -5.11 -11.29
CA THR A 197 19.94 -4.70 -11.50
C THR A 197 20.49 -5.26 -12.82
N VAL A 198 20.18 -6.51 -13.14
CA VAL A 198 20.53 -7.15 -14.42
C VAL A 198 19.88 -6.42 -15.59
N VAL A 199 18.60 -6.02 -15.51
CA VAL A 199 17.90 -5.27 -16.56
C VAL A 199 18.68 -3.99 -16.91
N ILE A 200 19.01 -3.18 -15.89
CA ILE A 200 19.66 -1.88 -16.09
C ILE A 200 21.08 -2.06 -16.64
N ILE A 201 21.88 -2.96 -16.06
CA ILE A 201 23.28 -3.19 -16.49
C ILE A 201 23.33 -3.75 -17.90
N THR A 202 22.54 -4.79 -18.19
CA THR A 202 22.54 -5.41 -19.54
C THR A 202 21.95 -4.48 -20.59
N GLY A 203 20.96 -3.65 -20.25
CA GLY A 203 20.45 -2.60 -21.14
C GLY A 203 21.47 -1.51 -21.44
N LEU A 204 22.30 -1.13 -20.45
CA LEU A 204 23.43 -0.21 -20.66
C LEU A 204 24.47 -0.85 -21.58
N VAL A 205 24.90 -2.08 -21.30
CA VAL A 205 25.87 -2.81 -22.13
C VAL A 205 25.36 -2.98 -23.56
N ALA A 206 24.07 -3.28 -23.75
CA ALA A 206 23.47 -3.36 -25.08
C ALA A 206 23.54 -2.03 -25.84
N SER A 207 23.44 -0.88 -25.15
CA SER A 207 23.58 0.44 -25.78
C SER A 207 25.02 0.71 -26.24
N LEU A 208 26.02 0.13 -25.55
CA LEU A 208 27.45 0.32 -25.83
C LEU A 208 28.01 -0.63 -26.89
N LEU A 209 27.25 -1.62 -27.36
CA LEU A 209 27.71 -2.64 -28.31
C LEU A 209 27.08 -2.45 -29.69
N PRO A 210 27.85 -2.65 -30.79
CA PRO A 210 27.31 -2.58 -32.14
C PRO A 210 26.54 -3.85 -32.51
N PHE A 211 25.78 -3.80 -33.61
CA PHE A 211 25.16 -4.99 -34.20
C PHE A 211 26.23 -6.01 -34.67
N PRO A 212 26.08 -7.31 -34.41
CA PRO A 212 25.00 -7.99 -33.66
C PRO A 212 25.32 -8.23 -32.16
N ALA A 213 26.46 -7.73 -31.66
CA ALA A 213 26.96 -8.04 -30.32
C ALA A 213 26.03 -7.61 -29.17
N PHE A 214 25.15 -6.62 -29.39
CA PHE A 214 24.17 -6.20 -28.38
C PHE A 214 22.98 -7.15 -28.19
N LEU A 215 22.65 -7.99 -29.18
CA LEU A 215 21.47 -8.86 -29.17
C LEU A 215 21.37 -9.79 -27.95
N PRO A 216 22.43 -10.51 -27.51
CA PRO A 216 22.34 -11.35 -26.31
C PRO A 216 22.06 -10.53 -25.04
N PHE A 217 22.68 -9.35 -24.88
CA PHE A 217 22.44 -8.48 -23.72
C PHE A 217 21.02 -7.91 -23.74
N LEU A 218 20.50 -7.57 -24.92
CA LEU A 218 19.11 -7.17 -25.09
C LEU A 218 18.15 -8.29 -24.68
N ALA A 219 18.39 -9.52 -25.14
CA ALA A 219 17.55 -10.68 -24.80
C ALA A 219 17.53 -10.93 -23.29
N VAL A 220 18.69 -10.85 -22.63
CA VAL A 220 18.80 -10.97 -21.16
C VAL A 220 18.04 -9.83 -20.46
N SER A 221 18.21 -8.59 -20.92
CA SER A 221 17.53 -7.43 -20.34
C SER A 221 16.01 -7.55 -20.43
N PHE A 222 15.45 -7.87 -21.60
CA PHE A 222 14.02 -8.04 -21.79
C PHE A 222 13.44 -9.26 -21.05
N GLY A 223 14.19 -10.38 -21.00
CA GLY A 223 13.79 -11.56 -20.24
C GLY A 223 13.74 -11.29 -18.73
N ALA A 224 14.76 -10.63 -18.19
CA ALA A 224 14.78 -10.21 -16.79
C ALA A 224 13.67 -9.18 -16.49
N PHE A 225 13.44 -8.23 -17.40
CA PHE A 225 12.39 -7.22 -17.26
C PHE A 225 11.00 -7.86 -17.18
N TYR A 226 10.73 -8.87 -18.02
CA TYR A 226 9.48 -9.63 -17.94
C TYR A 226 9.30 -10.29 -16.58
N ALA A 227 10.35 -10.91 -16.02
CA ALA A 227 10.30 -11.53 -14.70
C ALA A 227 10.06 -10.51 -13.57
N VAL A 228 10.67 -9.31 -13.67
CA VAL A 228 10.42 -8.20 -12.74
C VAL A 228 8.97 -7.73 -12.85
N MET A 229 8.46 -7.50 -14.06
CA MET A 229 7.07 -7.11 -14.29
C MET A 229 6.07 -8.13 -13.75
N ALA A 230 6.33 -9.42 -13.95
CA ALA A 230 5.50 -10.49 -13.40
C ALA A 230 5.51 -10.48 -11.86
N THR A 231 6.64 -10.14 -11.24
CA THR A 231 6.75 -10.03 -9.77
C THR A 231 6.04 -8.80 -9.25
N LEU A 232 6.26 -7.63 -9.86
CA LEU A 232 5.55 -6.39 -9.53
C LEU A 232 4.03 -6.56 -9.64
N HIS A 233 3.56 -7.21 -10.71
CA HIS A 233 2.14 -7.49 -10.91
C HIS A 233 1.58 -8.38 -9.81
N ARG A 234 2.31 -9.44 -9.41
CA ARG A 234 1.92 -10.33 -8.32
C ARG A 234 1.87 -9.61 -6.97
N MET A 235 2.87 -8.78 -6.67
CA MET A 235 2.93 -7.95 -5.46
C MET A 235 1.68 -7.06 -5.34
N LEU A 236 1.38 -6.28 -6.37
CA LEU A 236 0.22 -5.38 -6.34
C LEU A 236 -1.11 -6.14 -6.37
N THR A 237 -1.18 -7.29 -7.03
CA THR A 237 -2.39 -8.14 -7.00
C THR A 237 -2.64 -8.72 -5.62
N ARG A 238 -1.60 -9.18 -4.91
CA ARG A 238 -1.72 -9.63 -3.51
C ARG A 238 -2.21 -8.51 -2.60
N ALA A 239 -1.64 -7.31 -2.73
CA ALA A 239 -2.07 -6.14 -1.97
C ALA A 239 -3.57 -5.82 -2.21
N ILE A 240 -4.05 -5.92 -3.45
CA ILE A 240 -5.47 -5.72 -3.81
C ILE A 240 -6.36 -6.79 -3.16
N CYS A 241 -5.94 -8.06 -3.18
CA CYS A 241 -6.71 -9.17 -2.62
C CYS A 241 -6.79 -9.16 -1.08
N GLN A 242 -5.84 -8.51 -0.42
CA GLN A 242 -5.83 -8.35 1.04
C GLN A 242 -6.76 -7.22 1.53
N VAL A 243 -7.26 -6.37 0.64
CA VAL A 243 -8.22 -5.31 0.99
C VAL A 243 -9.56 -5.92 1.37
N SER A 244 -10.15 -5.45 2.47
CA SER A 244 -11.49 -5.85 2.91
C SER A 244 -12.51 -5.69 1.77
N PRO A 245 -13.45 -6.65 1.59
CA PRO A 245 -14.50 -6.55 0.58
C PRO A 245 -15.33 -5.27 0.64
N ASP A 246 -15.45 -4.66 1.83
CA ASP A 246 -16.22 -3.44 2.05
C ASP A 246 -15.49 -2.17 1.57
N ASP A 247 -14.17 -2.24 1.34
CA ASP A 247 -13.33 -1.07 1.04
C ASP A 247 -13.05 -0.89 -0.46
N ASP A 248 -14.16 -0.78 -1.18
CA ASP A 248 -14.24 -0.79 -2.64
C ASP A 248 -13.42 0.31 -3.33
N ARG A 249 -13.33 1.49 -2.68
CA ARG A 249 -12.55 2.63 -3.16
C ARG A 249 -11.05 2.37 -3.07
N TYR A 250 -10.56 1.83 -1.95
CA TYR A 250 -9.15 1.53 -1.76
C TYR A 250 -8.69 0.43 -2.73
N ARG A 251 -9.52 -0.60 -2.90
CA ARG A 251 -9.30 -1.67 -3.88
C ARG A 251 -9.16 -1.13 -5.30
N ARG A 252 -10.05 -0.22 -5.74
CA ARG A 252 -9.95 0.44 -7.05
C ARG A 252 -8.70 1.32 -7.17
N ALA A 253 -8.31 2.02 -6.11
CA ALA A 253 -7.10 2.84 -6.10
C ALA A 253 -5.84 1.98 -6.31
N LEU A 254 -5.71 0.86 -5.61
CA LEU A 254 -4.60 -0.08 -5.81
C LEU A 254 -4.63 -0.74 -7.19
N ALA A 255 -5.81 -1.10 -7.72
CA ALA A 255 -5.94 -1.62 -9.07
C ALA A 255 -5.51 -0.59 -10.14
N GLY A 256 -5.90 0.68 -9.95
CA GLY A 256 -5.45 1.80 -10.77
C GLY A 256 -3.94 2.02 -10.69
N ALA A 257 -3.37 1.96 -9.47
CA ALA A 257 -1.93 2.05 -9.26
C ALA A 257 -1.19 0.92 -9.99
N ARG A 258 -1.67 -0.33 -9.89
CA ARG A 258 -1.09 -1.46 -10.64
C ARG A 258 -1.10 -1.23 -12.15
N LEU A 259 -2.20 -0.75 -12.71
CA LEU A 259 -2.28 -0.43 -14.13
C LEU A 259 -1.31 0.69 -14.50
N PHE A 260 -1.35 1.80 -13.77
CA PHE A 260 -0.49 2.96 -13.98
C PHE A 260 0.98 2.57 -13.96
N MET A 261 1.43 1.87 -12.92
CA MET A 261 2.82 1.41 -12.78
C MET A 261 3.24 0.47 -13.90
N THR A 262 2.37 -0.45 -14.31
CA THR A 262 2.65 -1.35 -15.43
C THR A 262 2.85 -0.57 -16.72
N LEU A 263 1.96 0.39 -17.01
CA LEU A 263 2.02 1.20 -18.21
C LEU A 263 3.28 2.07 -18.25
N THR A 264 3.62 2.74 -17.15
CA THR A 264 4.79 3.62 -17.13
C THR A 264 6.11 2.85 -17.19
N TRP A 265 6.22 1.70 -16.54
CA TRP A 265 7.45 0.88 -16.60
C TRP A 265 7.64 0.23 -17.96
N VAL A 266 6.57 -0.25 -18.62
CA VAL A 266 6.65 -0.80 -20.00
C VAL A 266 6.97 0.29 -21.02
N ALA A 267 6.53 1.53 -20.78
CA ALA A 267 6.84 2.62 -21.68
C ALA A 267 8.35 2.92 -21.79
N ILE A 268 9.12 2.75 -20.71
CA ILE A 268 10.58 2.99 -20.70
C ILE A 268 11.34 2.14 -21.74
N PRO A 269 11.27 0.79 -21.75
CA PRO A 269 11.92 -0.02 -22.78
C PRO A 269 11.31 0.20 -24.17
N CYS A 270 10.02 0.55 -24.29
CA CYS A 270 9.44 0.95 -25.57
C CYS A 270 10.11 2.21 -26.14
N VAL A 271 10.35 3.23 -25.31
CA VAL A 271 11.11 4.44 -25.70
C VAL A 271 12.52 4.04 -26.14
N TRP A 272 13.19 3.15 -25.39
CA TRP A 272 14.52 2.68 -25.76
C TRP A 272 14.54 1.99 -27.13
N VAL A 273 13.58 1.09 -27.42
CA VAL A 273 13.48 0.39 -28.71
C VAL A 273 13.22 1.37 -29.85
N LEU A 274 12.28 2.30 -29.66
CA LEU A 274 11.96 3.31 -30.68
C LEU A 274 13.15 4.23 -30.96
N ALA A 275 13.89 4.62 -29.92
CA ALA A 275 15.07 5.45 -30.06
C ALA A 275 16.24 4.71 -30.73
N CYS A 276 16.48 3.44 -30.35
CA CYS A 276 17.50 2.60 -30.97
C CYS A 276 17.21 2.34 -32.46
N ALA A 277 15.94 2.28 -32.85
CA ALA A 277 15.51 2.16 -34.24
C ALA A 277 15.49 3.51 -35.01
N HIS A 278 15.91 4.61 -34.37
CA HIS A 278 15.79 5.97 -34.89
C HIS A 278 14.37 6.36 -35.35
N ALA A 279 13.35 5.73 -34.75
CA ALA A 279 11.94 5.96 -35.09
C ALA A 279 11.36 7.22 -34.42
N ILE A 280 12.05 7.76 -33.41
CA ILE A 280 11.67 8.99 -32.71
C ILE A 280 12.87 9.96 -32.67
N PRO A 281 12.63 11.28 -32.73
CA PRO A 281 13.70 12.26 -32.64
C PRO A 281 14.30 12.30 -31.23
N PRO A 282 15.58 12.69 -31.09
CA PRO A 282 16.26 12.69 -29.79
C PRO A 282 15.57 13.58 -28.73
N LEU A 283 14.99 14.72 -29.11
CA LEU A 283 14.25 15.59 -28.19
C LEU A 283 13.00 14.90 -27.61
N LEU A 284 12.30 14.12 -28.44
CA LEU A 284 11.12 13.36 -28.00
C LEU A 284 11.53 12.19 -27.09
N GLU A 285 12.59 11.46 -27.43
CA GLU A 285 13.15 10.41 -26.55
C GLU A 285 13.43 10.97 -25.14
N GLU A 286 14.10 12.12 -25.08
CA GLU A 286 14.50 12.77 -23.84
C GLU A 286 13.29 13.25 -23.03
N THR A 287 12.29 13.83 -23.71
CA THR A 287 11.01 14.25 -23.10
C THR A 287 10.23 13.06 -22.53
N LEU A 288 10.19 11.93 -23.24
CA LEU A 288 9.47 10.73 -22.81
C LEU A 288 10.13 10.10 -21.59
N TYR A 289 11.47 10.00 -21.56
CA TYR A 289 12.16 9.50 -20.37
C TYR A 289 11.89 10.36 -19.15
N GLN A 290 11.99 11.68 -19.28
CA GLN A 290 11.69 12.63 -18.19
C GLN A 290 10.26 12.49 -17.68
N PHE A 291 9.29 12.42 -18.60
CA PHE A 291 7.88 12.26 -18.26
C PHE A 291 7.62 10.95 -17.50
N PHE A 292 8.06 9.82 -18.03
CA PHE A 292 7.80 8.52 -17.40
C PHE A 292 8.58 8.34 -16.10
N ASP A 293 9.80 8.86 -16.01
CA ASP A 293 10.62 8.81 -14.79
C ASP A 293 9.95 9.60 -13.65
N PHE A 294 9.48 10.82 -13.95
CA PHE A 294 8.70 11.62 -13.00
C PHE A 294 7.36 10.99 -12.66
N ALA A 295 6.54 10.63 -13.67
CA ALA A 295 5.20 10.10 -13.47
C ALA A 295 5.21 8.85 -12.58
N THR A 296 6.16 7.94 -12.82
CA THR A 296 6.29 6.71 -12.05
C THR A 296 6.59 6.97 -10.57
N LYS A 297 7.49 7.93 -10.27
CA LYS A 297 7.93 8.20 -8.89
C LYS A 297 6.98 9.14 -8.15
N ALA A 298 6.44 10.15 -8.82
CA ALA A 298 5.39 11.00 -8.26
C ALA A 298 4.09 10.22 -8.01
N GLY A 299 3.76 9.25 -8.88
CA GLY A 299 2.62 8.34 -8.69
C GLY A 299 2.74 7.50 -7.41
N LEU A 300 3.95 7.06 -7.07
CA LEU A 300 4.24 6.38 -5.81
C LEU A 300 3.98 7.25 -4.59
N SER A 301 4.50 8.48 -4.58
CA SER A 301 4.25 9.45 -3.50
C SER A 301 2.76 9.73 -3.34
N CYS A 302 2.05 9.95 -4.46
CA CYS A 302 0.61 10.17 -4.45
C CYS A 302 -0.16 8.99 -3.84
N MET A 303 0.23 7.74 -4.18
CA MET A 303 -0.41 6.54 -3.65
C MET A 303 -0.26 6.43 -2.12
N ILE A 304 0.92 6.71 -1.58
CA ILE A 304 1.19 6.68 -0.13
C ILE A 304 0.52 7.84 0.62
N LEU A 305 0.46 9.02 0.00
CA LEU A 305 -0.25 10.18 0.54
C LEU A 305 -1.77 10.02 0.52
N HIS A 306 -2.31 9.23 -0.41
CA HIS A 306 -3.73 8.97 -0.46
C HIS A 306 -4.16 7.90 0.56
N SER A 307 -3.35 6.85 0.79
CA SER A 307 -3.67 5.82 1.79
C SER A 307 -3.80 6.41 3.20
N SER A 308 -2.88 7.31 3.54
CA SER A 308 -2.89 8.24 4.68
C SER A 308 -4.27 8.85 4.99
N ILE A 309 -4.92 9.46 3.99
CA ILE A 309 -6.22 10.14 4.16
C ILE A 309 -7.33 9.12 4.40
N GLN A 310 -7.23 7.96 3.75
CA GLN A 310 -8.20 6.88 3.89
C GLN A 310 -8.11 6.21 5.27
N THR A 311 -6.91 5.97 5.80
CA THR A 311 -6.72 5.41 7.15
C THR A 311 -7.36 6.30 8.23
N HIS A 312 -7.22 7.63 8.10
CA HIS A 312 -7.89 8.56 9.02
C HIS A 312 -9.41 8.49 8.92
N SER A 313 -9.94 8.43 7.69
CA SER A 313 -11.38 8.33 7.45
C SER A 313 -11.96 7.01 7.99
N ALA A 314 -11.22 5.91 7.83
CA ALA A 314 -11.60 4.60 8.36
C ALA A 314 -11.59 4.56 9.89
N ARG A 315 -10.57 5.16 10.54
CA ARG A 315 -10.51 5.29 12.01
C ARG A 315 -11.70 6.10 12.54
N GLN A 316 -12.00 7.24 11.94
CA GLN A 316 -13.16 8.05 12.32
C GLN A 316 -14.49 7.31 12.14
N ALA A 317 -14.64 6.55 11.05
CA ALA A 317 -15.83 5.74 10.83
C ALA A 317 -15.96 4.60 11.86
N ALA A 318 -14.84 3.98 12.27
CA ALA A 318 -14.82 2.95 13.31
C ALA A 318 -15.19 3.54 14.68
N ASP A 319 -14.61 4.68 15.05
CA ASP A 319 -14.91 5.38 16.30
C ASP A 319 -16.39 5.81 16.36
N LEU A 320 -16.92 6.34 15.25
CA LEU A 320 -18.33 6.69 15.14
C LEU A 320 -19.24 5.46 15.26
N ARG A 321 -18.87 4.34 14.62
CA ARG A 321 -19.62 3.08 14.76
C ARG A 321 -19.63 2.57 16.20
N ALA A 322 -18.48 2.61 16.88
CA ALA A 322 -18.40 2.23 18.29
C ALA A 322 -19.28 3.13 19.17
N ALA A 323 -19.25 4.46 18.95
CA ALA A 323 -20.09 5.40 19.67
C ALA A 323 -21.60 5.19 19.40
N LEU A 324 -21.98 4.87 18.16
CA LEU A 324 -23.36 4.56 17.78
C LEU A 324 -23.85 3.26 18.42
N LEU A 325 -23.01 2.23 18.49
CA LEU A 325 -23.33 0.98 19.15
C LEU A 325 -23.54 1.18 20.66
N ASP A 326 -22.68 1.96 21.31
CA ASP A 326 -22.83 2.29 22.73
C ASP A 326 -24.11 3.12 22.99
N ALA A 327 -24.38 4.13 22.16
CA ALA A 327 -25.62 4.92 22.25
C ALA A 327 -26.88 4.06 22.04
N ARG A 328 -26.83 3.12 21.09
CA ARG A 328 -27.92 2.16 20.86
C ARG A 328 -28.14 1.27 22.07
N GLN A 329 -27.07 0.77 22.68
CA GLN A 329 -27.14 -0.07 23.87
C GLN A 329 -27.77 0.67 25.06
N ARG A 330 -27.33 1.91 25.33
CA ARG A 330 -27.93 2.77 26.37
C ARG A 330 -29.42 3.02 26.15
N THR A 331 -29.83 3.18 24.90
CA THR A 331 -31.24 3.38 24.56
C THR A 331 -32.06 2.11 24.83
N ILE A 332 -31.52 0.93 24.50
CA ILE A 332 -32.16 -0.36 24.80
C ILE A 332 -32.32 -0.55 26.32
N ASP A 333 -31.28 -0.24 27.09
CA ASP A 333 -31.31 -0.40 28.55
C ASP A 333 -32.30 0.58 29.19
N ALA A 334 -32.33 1.84 28.75
CA ALA A 334 -33.33 2.81 29.20
C ALA A 334 -34.78 2.39 28.88
N LEU A 335 -35.01 1.80 27.70
CA LEU A 335 -36.33 1.26 27.33
C LEU A 335 -36.72 0.06 28.20
N ARG A 336 -35.77 -0.82 28.52
CA ARG A 336 -36.01 -1.94 29.46
C ARG A 336 -36.37 -1.45 30.85
N ASP A 337 -35.62 -0.48 31.37
CA ASP A 337 -35.90 0.10 32.70
C ASP A 337 -37.27 0.79 32.74
N ALA A 338 -37.62 1.52 31.68
CA ALA A 338 -38.95 2.11 31.55
C ALA A 338 -40.07 1.05 31.47
N ALA A 339 -39.84 -0.06 30.77
CA ALA A 339 -40.79 -1.16 30.69
C ALA A 339 -41.00 -1.83 32.06
N VAL A 340 -39.92 -2.10 32.80
CA VAL A 340 -39.97 -2.67 34.15
C VAL A 340 -40.67 -1.71 35.13
N ALA A 341 -40.36 -0.41 35.07
CA ALA A 341 -41.03 0.60 35.88
C ALA A 341 -42.54 0.66 35.57
N LYS A 342 -42.91 0.56 34.29
CA LYS A 342 -44.31 0.50 33.85
C LYS A 342 -45.04 -0.72 34.42
N GLU A 343 -44.44 -1.91 34.35
CA GLU A 343 -45.03 -3.13 34.92
C GLU A 343 -45.22 -3.02 36.44
N ARG A 344 -44.21 -2.52 37.16
CA ARG A 344 -44.31 -2.29 38.61
C ARG A 344 -45.43 -1.32 38.97
N PHE A 345 -45.58 -0.24 38.20
CA PHE A 345 -46.67 0.72 38.39
C PHE A 345 -48.04 0.05 38.21
N PHE A 346 -48.26 -0.68 37.11
CA PHE A 346 -49.53 -1.35 36.87
C PHE A 346 -49.84 -2.44 37.91
N ALA A 347 -48.84 -3.18 38.38
CA ALA A 347 -49.00 -4.17 39.44
C ALA A 347 -49.41 -3.51 40.76
N ALA A 348 -48.74 -2.42 41.16
CA ALA A 348 -49.06 -1.67 42.37
C ALA A 348 -50.47 -1.06 42.29
N VAL A 349 -50.80 -0.36 41.21
CA VAL A 349 -52.13 0.24 41.00
C VAL A 349 -53.23 -0.82 41.01
N SER A 350 -53.00 -1.99 40.39
CA SER A 350 -53.98 -3.08 40.41
C SER A 350 -54.23 -3.63 41.82
N HIS A 351 -53.19 -3.72 42.65
CA HIS A 351 -53.30 -4.18 44.03
C HIS A 351 -54.04 -3.15 44.91
N GLU A 352 -53.71 -1.87 44.73
CA GLU A 352 -54.35 -0.75 45.45
C GLU A 352 -55.82 -0.55 45.06
N LEU A 353 -56.21 -0.85 43.81
CA LEU A 353 -57.61 -0.76 43.37
C LEU A 353 -58.45 -1.96 43.79
N ARG A 354 -57.86 -3.16 43.89
CA ARG A 354 -58.58 -4.38 44.26
C ARG A 354 -59.10 -4.35 45.71
N THR A 355 -58.34 -3.75 46.61
CA THR A 355 -58.68 -3.62 48.04
C THR A 355 -59.97 -2.80 48.29
N PRO A 356 -60.10 -1.54 47.82
CA PRO A 356 -61.32 -0.76 47.99
C PRO A 356 -62.49 -1.32 47.16
N LEU A 357 -62.23 -1.89 45.97
CA LEU A 357 -63.28 -2.52 45.17
C LEU A 357 -63.92 -3.70 45.91
N ASN A 358 -63.11 -4.56 46.52
CA ASN A 358 -63.62 -5.66 47.36
C ASN A 358 -64.39 -5.13 48.59
N GLY A 359 -63.96 -4.00 49.16
CA GLY A 359 -64.69 -3.32 50.24
C GLY A 359 -66.06 -2.78 49.81
N ILE A 360 -66.15 -2.17 48.62
CA ILE A 360 -67.41 -1.65 48.07
C ILE A 360 -68.36 -2.80 47.69
N ILE A 361 -67.85 -3.86 47.08
CA ILE A 361 -68.65 -5.06 46.74
C ILE A 361 -69.17 -5.71 48.02
N GLY A 362 -68.34 -5.88 49.06
CA GLY A 362 -68.78 -6.43 50.34
C GLY A 362 -69.85 -5.59 51.03
N LEU A 363 -69.76 -4.26 50.95
CA LEU A 363 -70.79 -3.34 51.44
C LEU A 363 -72.08 -3.39 50.60
N ALA A 364 -71.96 -3.48 49.27
CA ALA A 364 -73.10 -3.57 48.36
C ALA A 364 -73.84 -4.91 48.51
N ASP A 365 -73.12 -6.03 48.63
CA ASP A 365 -73.70 -7.36 48.88
C ASP A 365 -74.39 -7.42 50.25
N GLY A 366 -73.81 -6.78 51.28
CA GLY A 366 -74.45 -6.65 52.58
C GLY A 366 -75.74 -5.83 52.57
N LEU A 367 -75.82 -4.80 51.72
CA LEU A 367 -77.05 -4.01 51.51
C LEU A 367 -78.12 -4.79 50.74
N ILE A 368 -77.73 -5.64 49.78
CA ILE A 368 -78.65 -6.46 48.98
C ILE A 368 -79.17 -7.67 49.79
N ALA A 369 -78.35 -8.28 50.65
CA ALA A 369 -78.77 -9.39 51.51
C ALA A 369 -79.59 -8.95 52.74
N GLY A 370 -79.59 -7.65 53.06
CA GLY A 370 -80.34 -7.04 54.16
C GLY A 370 -81.71 -6.46 53.79
N SER A 371 -82.12 -6.55 52.52
CA SER A 371 -83.48 -6.27 52.03
C SER A 371 -84.20 -7.56 51.71
#